data_AF-A0A225VZT6-F1
#
_entry.id   AF-A0A225VZT6-F1
#
_cell.length_a   1.000
_cell.length_b   1.000
_cell.length_c   1.000
_cell.angle_alpha   90.00
_cell.angle_beta   90.00
_cell.angle_gamma   90.00
#
_symmetry.space_group_name_H-M   'P 1'
#
loop_
_entity.id
_entity.type
_entity.pdbx_description
1 polymer ?
#
loop_
_entity_poly.entity_id
_entity_poly.type
_entity_poly.pdbx_seq_one_letter_code
_entity_poly.pdbx_strand_id
1 'polypeptide(L)'
;MKLLFQRSASLMAARHMSSLREQAVRVMAGKIRADLETNPNVWLSASAVDEPTVSILDPAPGYALAGVDFDKPMSDVDVPLAYLPTDPSQLADPFTLVEQDMVGVTTSIKHILGSDHPVLAAVARYFFEHDGGKKVRPTMVLLMARAAEAHRHAVGLPLPETQSDEYTHAAQQRLAEITCV
;
A
#
# COMPACT_ATOMS: atom_id res chain seq x y z
N MET A 1 19.74 -48.10 -19.30
CA MET A 1 19.94 -46.75 -19.91
C MET A 1 18.64 -46.21 -20.56
N LYS A 2 17.48 -46.21 -19.87
CA LYS A 2 16.22 -45.60 -20.39
C LYS A 2 15.58 -44.55 -19.46
N LEU A 3 16.07 -44.40 -18.23
CA LEU A 3 15.48 -43.52 -17.20
C LEU A 3 16.00 -42.07 -17.22
N LEU A 4 17.12 -41.78 -17.89
CA LEU A 4 17.68 -40.42 -17.97
C LEU A 4 17.11 -39.58 -19.13
N PHE A 5 16.60 -40.21 -20.19
CA PHE A 5 16.08 -39.49 -21.37
C PHE A 5 14.62 -39.03 -21.22
N GLN A 6 13.86 -39.65 -20.30
CA GLN A 6 12.45 -39.32 -20.08
C GLN A 6 12.27 -38.10 -19.15
N ARG A 7 13.25 -37.82 -18.28
CA ARG A 7 13.25 -36.65 -17.39
C ARG A 7 13.51 -35.32 -18.11
N SER A 8 14.35 -35.33 -19.15
CA SER A 8 14.68 -34.12 -19.93
C SER A 8 13.52 -33.66 -20.82
N ALA A 9 12.72 -34.59 -21.37
CA ALA A 9 11.52 -34.26 -22.14
C ALA A 9 10.41 -33.62 -21.28
N SER A 10 10.24 -34.09 -20.03
CA SER A 10 9.24 -33.56 -19.09
C SER A 10 9.56 -32.13 -18.63
N LEU A 11 10.84 -31.80 -18.44
CA LEU A 11 11.29 -30.43 -18.08
C LEU A 11 11.14 -29.43 -19.24
N MET A 12 11.31 -29.85 -20.50
CA MET A 12 11.11 -28.98 -21.66
C MET A 12 9.62 -28.72 -21.95
N ALA A 13 8.75 -29.72 -21.77
CA ALA A 13 7.29 -29.56 -21.89
C ALA A 13 6.70 -28.67 -20.78
N ALA A 14 7.20 -28.79 -19.55
CA ALA A 14 6.79 -27.95 -18.42
C ALA A 14 7.14 -26.46 -18.63
N ARG A 15 8.30 -26.17 -19.24
CA ARG A 15 8.74 -24.81 -19.59
C ARG A 15 7.89 -24.18 -20.71
N HIS A 16 7.48 -24.96 -21.71
CA HIS A 16 6.59 -24.47 -22.78
C HIS A 16 5.18 -24.18 -22.27
N MET A 17 4.66 -24.98 -21.33
CA MET A 17 3.35 -24.72 -20.73
C MET A 17 3.35 -23.53 -19.78
N SER A 18 4.47 -23.20 -19.11
CA SER A 18 4.55 -21.98 -18.29
C SER A 18 4.56 -20.72 -19.16
N SER A 19 5.24 -20.74 -20.31
CA SER A 19 5.23 -19.62 -21.26
C SER A 19 3.83 -19.38 -21.84
N LEU A 20 3.09 -20.44 -22.19
CA LEU A 20 1.72 -20.31 -22.69
C LEU A 20 0.77 -19.77 -21.60
N ARG A 21 0.95 -20.20 -20.35
CA ARG A 21 0.19 -19.70 -19.20
C ARG A 21 0.53 -18.24 -18.90
N GLU A 22 1.80 -17.86 -18.91
CA GLU A 22 2.23 -16.46 -18.75
C GLU A 22 1.69 -15.57 -19.86
N GLN A 23 1.74 -16.05 -21.11
CA GLN A 23 1.26 -15.30 -22.26
C GLN A 23 -0.26 -15.17 -22.25
N ALA A 24 -0.98 -16.22 -21.83
CA ALA A 24 -2.42 -16.16 -21.58
C ALA A 24 -2.77 -15.20 -20.43
N VAL A 25 -2.00 -15.19 -19.34
CA VAL A 25 -2.19 -14.25 -18.22
C VAL A 25 -1.94 -12.81 -18.66
N ARG A 26 -0.89 -12.55 -19.45
CA ARG A 26 -0.62 -11.21 -20.01
C ARG A 26 -1.73 -10.73 -20.94
N VAL A 27 -2.25 -11.61 -21.79
CA VAL A 27 -3.37 -11.29 -22.70
C VAL A 27 -4.66 -11.04 -21.91
N MET A 28 -4.94 -11.88 -20.90
CA MET A 28 -6.10 -11.71 -20.02
C MET A 28 -6.00 -10.40 -19.23
N ALA A 29 -4.81 -10.07 -18.70
CA ALA A 29 -4.56 -8.82 -17.99
C ALA A 29 -4.72 -7.59 -18.90
N GLY A 30 -4.22 -7.66 -20.14
CA GLY A 30 -4.41 -6.60 -21.13
C GLY A 30 -5.88 -6.39 -21.50
N LYS A 31 -6.65 -7.48 -21.61
CA LYS A 31 -8.08 -7.42 -21.90
C LYS A 31 -8.89 -6.87 -20.72
N ILE A 32 -8.59 -7.32 -19.49
CA ILE A 32 -9.19 -6.79 -18.27
C ILE A 32 -8.92 -5.29 -18.14
N ARG A 33 -7.69 -4.85 -18.44
CA ARG A 33 -7.33 -3.43 -18.44
C ARG A 33 -8.14 -2.62 -19.45
N ALA A 34 -8.24 -3.10 -20.69
CA ALA A 34 -9.02 -2.43 -21.74
C ALA A 34 -10.53 -2.37 -21.40
N ASP A 35 -11.08 -3.44 -20.82
CA ASP A 35 -12.47 -3.51 -20.36
C ASP A 35 -12.72 -2.59 -19.15
N LEU A 36 -11.71 -2.39 -18.29
CA LEU A 36 -11.74 -1.41 -17.19
C LEU A 36 -11.71 0.03 -17.70
N GLU A 37 -10.88 0.34 -18.70
CA GLU A 37 -10.72 1.70 -19.25
C GLU A 37 -11.94 2.15 -20.07
N THR A 38 -12.72 1.21 -20.63
CA THR A 38 -13.88 1.51 -21.49
C THR A 38 -15.23 1.53 -20.76
N ASN A 39 -15.30 1.09 -19.50
CA ASN A 39 -16.55 1.04 -18.77
C ASN A 39 -16.75 2.27 -17.85
N PRO A 40 -17.63 3.22 -18.20
CA PRO A 40 -17.83 4.46 -17.44
C PRO A 40 -18.47 4.25 -16.06
N ASN A 41 -18.99 3.05 -15.78
CA ASN A 41 -19.61 2.70 -14.50
C ASN A 41 -18.70 1.84 -13.61
N VAL A 42 -17.46 1.56 -14.03
CA VAL A 42 -16.49 0.77 -13.25
C VAL A 42 -15.60 1.74 -12.47
N TRP A 43 -15.94 1.91 -11.21
CA TRP A 43 -15.14 2.60 -10.18
C TRP A 43 -13.72 2.03 -9.99
N LEU A 44 -13.43 0.88 -10.60
CA LEU A 44 -12.12 0.22 -10.59
C LEU A 44 -11.30 0.49 -11.87
N SER A 45 -11.78 1.33 -12.80
CA SER A 45 -11.05 1.68 -14.02
C SER A 45 -9.64 2.16 -13.67
N ALA A 46 -8.63 1.78 -14.46
CA ALA A 46 -7.22 2.15 -14.20
C ALA A 46 -7.02 3.69 -14.13
N SER A 47 -7.98 4.46 -14.63
CA SER A 47 -8.05 5.92 -14.56
C SER A 47 -8.63 6.47 -13.25
N ALA A 48 -9.37 5.66 -12.47
CA ALA A 48 -9.90 6.01 -11.15
C ALA A 48 -8.91 5.69 -10.01
N VAL A 49 -7.82 5.00 -10.34
CA VAL A 49 -6.77 4.56 -9.43
C VAL A 49 -5.56 5.48 -9.65
N ASP A 50 -5.24 6.35 -8.69
CA ASP A 50 -4.08 7.23 -8.82
C ASP A 50 -2.77 6.42 -8.93
N GLU A 51 -1.75 6.97 -9.59
CA GLU A 51 -0.42 6.37 -9.75
C GLU A 51 0.19 5.77 -8.45
N PRO A 52 0.10 6.40 -7.27
CA PRO A 52 0.50 5.80 -5.99
C PRO A 52 -0.27 4.52 -5.61
N THR A 53 -1.52 4.35 -6.05
CA THR A 53 -2.32 3.15 -5.76
C THR A 53 -1.95 1.98 -6.67
N VAL A 54 -1.48 2.24 -7.89
CA VAL A 54 -1.01 1.18 -8.82
C VAL A 54 0.31 0.57 -8.33
N SER A 55 1.15 1.33 -7.63
CA SER A 55 2.44 0.85 -7.09
C SER A 55 2.35 -0.02 -5.83
N ILE A 56 1.16 -0.32 -5.31
CA ILE A 56 1.02 -1.30 -4.23
C ILE A 56 1.33 -2.72 -4.74
N LEU A 57 0.97 -3.01 -6.00
CA LEU A 57 1.19 -4.31 -6.62
C LEU A 57 2.62 -4.47 -7.16
N ASP A 58 3.28 -3.35 -7.48
CA ASP A 58 4.67 -3.28 -7.93
C ASP A 58 5.46 -2.38 -6.96
N PRO A 59 6.20 -2.94 -5.99
CA PRO A 59 6.92 -2.14 -5.00
C PRO A 59 7.86 -1.17 -5.71
N ALA A 60 7.79 0.11 -5.33
CA ALA A 60 8.56 1.18 -5.95
C ALA A 60 10.05 0.78 -6.07
N PRO A 61 10.64 0.79 -7.29
CA PRO A 61 12.03 0.45 -7.49
C PRO A 61 12.92 1.31 -6.58
N GLY A 62 13.70 0.67 -5.69
CA GLY A 62 14.54 1.36 -4.71
C GLY A 62 14.18 1.10 -3.24
N TYR A 63 12.93 0.71 -2.94
CA TYR A 63 12.53 0.28 -1.58
C TYR A 63 12.58 -1.24 -1.38
N ALA A 64 12.45 -1.99 -2.46
CA ALA A 64 12.73 -3.41 -2.45
C ALA A 64 14.24 -3.59 -2.22
N LEU A 65 14.63 -3.80 -0.97
CA LEU A 65 15.96 -4.29 -0.64
C LEU A 65 16.14 -5.64 -1.33
N ALA A 66 16.81 -5.65 -2.48
CA ALA A 66 17.15 -6.87 -3.19
C ALA A 66 18.01 -7.75 -2.26
N GLY A 67 17.41 -8.80 -1.71
CA GLY A 67 18.09 -9.76 -0.85
C GLY A 67 17.56 -9.94 0.57
N VAL A 68 16.45 -9.28 0.95
CA VAL A 68 15.77 -9.63 2.21
C VAL A 68 14.93 -10.88 1.96
N ASP A 69 15.42 -12.02 2.44
CA ASP A 69 14.72 -13.29 2.39
C ASP A 69 13.60 -13.30 3.44
N PHE A 70 12.37 -12.98 3.01
CA PHE A 70 11.18 -12.96 3.88
C PHE A 70 10.82 -14.35 4.44
N ASP A 71 11.32 -15.44 3.84
CA ASP A 71 11.11 -16.80 4.32
C ASP A 71 12.10 -17.19 5.43
N LYS A 72 13.15 -16.38 5.67
CA LYS A 72 14.05 -16.59 6.79
C LYS A 72 13.38 -16.09 8.08
N PRO A 73 13.09 -16.96 9.06
CA PRO A 73 12.56 -16.50 10.33
C PRO A 73 13.59 -15.53 10.94
N MET A 74 13.12 -14.34 11.29
CA MET A 74 13.87 -13.30 11.99
C MET A 74 14.04 -13.74 13.46
N SER A 75 14.68 -14.89 13.67
CA SER A 75 14.69 -15.60 14.96
C SER A 75 15.78 -15.12 15.92
N ASP A 76 16.62 -14.18 15.52
CA ASP A 76 17.82 -13.82 16.30
C ASP A 76 18.15 -12.32 16.26
N VAL A 77 17.13 -11.48 16.06
CA VAL A 77 17.30 -10.03 16.25
C VAL A 77 16.94 -9.73 17.71
N ASP A 78 17.94 -9.86 18.58
CA ASP A 78 17.88 -9.36 19.96
C ASP A 78 17.87 -7.83 19.89
N VAL A 79 16.71 -7.23 19.63
CA VAL A 79 16.51 -5.79 19.76
C VAL A 79 16.31 -5.54 21.26
N PRO A 80 17.26 -4.87 21.94
CA PRO A 80 17.05 -4.53 23.34
C PRO A 80 15.81 -3.64 23.43
N LEU A 81 14.74 -4.12 24.07
CA LEU A 81 13.56 -3.31 24.37
C LEU A 81 13.95 -2.25 25.41
N ALA A 82 14.46 -1.12 24.92
CA ALA A 82 14.68 0.06 25.72
C ALA A 82 13.35 0.83 25.82
N TYR A 83 12.68 0.69 26.96
CA TYR A 83 11.56 1.57 27.28
C TYR A 83 12.11 2.97 27.57
N LEU A 84 11.88 3.90 26.65
CA LEU A 84 12.21 5.30 26.90
C LEU A 84 11.28 5.82 28.00
N PRO A 85 11.81 6.41 29.09
CA PRO A 85 10.98 7.05 30.10
C PRO A 85 10.20 8.19 29.44
N THR A 86 8.91 7.96 29.24
CA THR A 86 8.01 8.91 28.60
C THR A 86 7.12 9.49 29.68
N ASP A 87 7.19 10.80 29.88
CA ASP A 87 6.30 11.51 30.78
C ASP A 87 4.90 11.61 30.11
N PRO A 88 3.85 10.98 30.68
CA PRO A 88 2.52 11.03 30.09
C PRO A 88 1.95 12.45 30.03
N SER A 89 2.44 13.38 30.85
CA SER A 89 2.01 14.78 30.81
C SER A 89 2.60 15.57 29.62
N GLN A 90 3.63 15.04 28.97
CA GLN A 90 4.26 15.62 27.78
C GLN A 90 3.79 14.96 26.48
N LEU A 91 2.97 13.91 26.57
CA LEU A 91 2.52 13.17 25.40
C LEU A 91 1.40 13.95 24.70
N ALA A 92 1.71 14.47 23.51
CA ALA A 92 0.70 15.08 22.66
C ALA A 92 -0.36 14.06 22.27
N ASP A 93 -1.61 14.50 22.15
CA ASP A 93 -2.70 13.65 21.70
C ASP A 93 -2.40 13.15 20.26
N PRO A 94 -2.32 11.82 20.03
CA PRO A 94 -2.00 11.26 18.72
C PRO A 94 -2.98 11.70 17.63
N PHE A 95 -4.25 11.99 17.95
CA PHE A 95 -5.22 12.47 16.97
C PHE A 95 -4.93 13.91 16.55
N THR A 96 -4.50 14.77 17.49
CA THR A 96 -4.09 16.14 17.16
C THR A 96 -2.81 16.16 16.32
N LEU A 97 -1.90 15.21 16.53
CA LEU A 97 -0.66 15.15 15.75
C LEU A 97 -0.94 14.98 14.25
N VAL A 98 -1.89 14.12 13.87
CA VAL A 98 -2.19 13.80 12.46
C VAL A 98 -3.47 14.47 11.96
N GLU A 99 -3.96 15.50 12.64
CA GLU A 99 -5.25 16.14 12.32
C GLU A 99 -5.28 16.64 10.88
N GLN A 100 -4.20 17.28 10.42
CA GLN A 100 -4.10 17.82 9.06
C GLN A 100 -4.10 16.70 8.00
N ASP A 101 -3.36 15.61 8.23
CA ASP A 101 -3.29 14.47 7.33
C ASP A 101 -4.66 13.77 7.23
N MET A 102 -5.39 13.70 8.35
CA MET A 102 -6.74 13.16 8.42
C MET A 102 -7.76 13.96 7.61
N VAL A 103 -7.57 15.27 7.41
CA VAL A 103 -8.41 16.07 6.50
C VAL A 103 -8.26 15.57 5.06
N GLY A 104 -7.02 15.28 4.64
CA GLY A 104 -6.72 14.70 3.33
C GLY A 104 -7.40 13.34 3.13
N VAL A 105 -7.19 12.42 4.07
CA VAL A 105 -7.82 11.08 4.09
C VAL A 105 -9.35 11.18 4.01
N THR A 106 -9.96 12.04 4.83
CA THR A 106 -11.41 12.23 4.87
C THR A 106 -11.95 12.79 3.55
N THR A 107 -11.24 13.75 2.96
CA THR A 107 -11.64 14.39 1.69
C THR A 107 -11.55 13.39 0.53
N SER A 108 -10.47 12.63 0.47
CA SER A 108 -10.26 11.58 -0.53
C SER A 108 -11.33 10.50 -0.45
N ILE A 109 -11.65 10.01 0.75
CA ILE A 109 -12.70 8.99 0.92
C ILE A 109 -14.07 9.55 0.55
N LYS A 110 -14.40 10.80 0.90
CA LYS A 110 -15.65 11.45 0.44
C LYS A 110 -15.72 11.54 -1.08
N HIS A 111 -14.60 11.86 -1.74
CA HIS A 111 -14.52 11.91 -3.19
C HIS A 111 -14.70 10.52 -3.81
N ILE A 112 -13.97 9.51 -3.31
CA ILE A 112 -14.11 8.12 -3.73
C ILE A 112 -15.56 7.70 -3.61
N LEU A 113 -16.22 7.98 -2.47
CA LEU A 113 -17.60 7.58 -2.23
C LEU A 113 -18.64 8.18 -3.20
N GLY A 114 -18.27 9.16 -4.04
CA GLY A 114 -19.14 9.71 -5.09
C GLY A 114 -20.40 10.36 -4.54
N SER A 115 -20.30 11.57 -3.99
CA SER A 115 -21.39 12.15 -3.21
C SER A 115 -22.39 12.97 -4.05
N ASP A 116 -23.35 12.27 -4.68
CA ASP A 116 -24.73 12.77 -4.88
C ASP A 116 -25.77 11.87 -4.18
N HIS A 117 -25.33 10.81 -3.48
CA HIS A 117 -26.23 9.87 -2.80
C HIS A 117 -26.26 10.11 -1.28
N PRO A 118 -27.41 10.48 -0.68
CA PRO A 118 -27.51 10.89 0.73
C PRO A 118 -27.09 9.80 1.72
N VAL A 119 -27.24 8.52 1.36
CA VAL A 119 -26.80 7.40 2.20
C VAL A 119 -25.28 7.29 2.29
N LEU A 120 -24.55 7.48 1.18
CA LEU A 120 -23.08 7.38 1.18
C LEU A 120 -22.46 8.56 1.94
N ALA A 121 -23.08 9.75 1.82
CA ALA A 121 -22.72 10.90 2.64
C ALA A 121 -22.93 10.64 4.14
N ALA A 122 -24.03 10.00 4.53
CA ALA A 122 -24.30 9.65 5.93
C ALA A 122 -23.30 8.62 6.48
N VAL A 123 -22.92 7.61 5.68
CA VAL A 123 -21.89 6.62 6.06
C VAL A 123 -20.53 7.30 6.22
N ALA A 124 -20.13 8.18 5.30
CA ALA A 124 -18.88 8.94 5.40
C ALA A 124 -18.85 9.80 6.68
N ARG A 125 -19.93 10.55 6.96
CA ARG A 125 -20.05 11.34 8.20
C ARG A 125 -19.96 10.47 9.44
N TYR A 126 -20.62 9.32 9.44
CA TYR A 126 -20.56 8.39 10.58
C TYR A 126 -19.15 7.84 10.85
N PHE A 127 -18.31 7.68 9.82
CA PHE A 127 -16.92 7.25 9.99
C PHE A 127 -15.99 8.39 10.44
N PHE A 128 -16.15 9.60 9.93
CA PHE A 128 -15.18 10.70 10.13
C PHE A 128 -15.60 11.76 11.15
N GLU A 129 -16.88 11.90 11.47
CA GLU A 129 -17.36 12.94 12.40
C GLU A 129 -17.62 12.39 13.82
N HIS A 130 -17.64 11.06 14.00
CA HIS A 130 -17.77 10.44 15.33
C HIS A 130 -16.40 10.20 15.96
N ASP A 131 -16.24 10.61 17.22
CA ASP A 131 -14.97 10.52 17.94
C ASP A 131 -14.64 9.12 18.47
N GLY A 132 -13.33 8.82 18.49
CA GLY A 132 -12.70 7.99 19.52
C GLY A 132 -12.35 6.53 19.19
N GLY A 133 -12.86 5.93 18.11
CA GLY A 133 -12.58 4.50 17.83
C GLY A 133 -12.31 4.15 16.37
N LYS A 134 -12.97 4.82 15.43
CA LYS A 134 -12.93 4.47 14.00
C LYS A 134 -11.71 5.03 13.28
N LYS A 135 -11.09 6.07 13.84
CA LYS A 135 -9.88 6.72 13.29
C LYS A 135 -8.58 6.11 13.82
N VAL A 136 -8.64 5.16 14.76
CA VAL A 136 -7.42 4.62 15.41
C VAL A 136 -6.48 4.01 14.38
N ARG A 137 -6.98 3.17 13.47
CA ARG A 137 -6.14 2.50 12.49
C ARG A 137 -5.47 3.47 11.51
N PRO A 138 -6.19 4.38 10.82
CA PRO A 138 -5.53 5.36 9.97
C PRO A 138 -4.61 6.30 10.76
N THR A 139 -4.96 6.69 11.99
CA THR A 139 -4.07 7.48 12.85
C THR A 139 -2.75 6.76 13.13
N MET A 140 -2.78 5.47 13.47
CA MET A 140 -1.55 4.68 13.66
C MET A 140 -0.69 4.65 12.38
N VAL A 141 -1.31 4.41 11.22
CA VAL A 141 -0.60 4.36 9.94
C VAL A 141 0.07 5.70 9.64
N LEU A 142 -0.65 6.82 9.81
CA LEU A 142 -0.11 8.17 9.58
C LEU A 142 1.03 8.50 10.56
N LEU A 143 0.90 8.14 11.84
CA LEU A 143 1.97 8.32 12.83
C LEU A 143 3.21 7.49 12.47
N MET A 144 3.04 6.24 12.05
CA MET A 144 4.15 5.39 11.61
C MET A 144 4.82 5.95 10.36
N ALA A 145 4.05 6.41 9.38
CA ALA A 145 4.57 7.05 8.18
C ALA A 145 5.44 8.28 8.52
N ARG A 146 4.93 9.17 9.39
CA ARG A 146 5.68 10.33 9.87
C ARG A 146 6.94 9.95 10.64
N ALA A 147 6.88 8.92 11.48
CA ALA A 147 8.04 8.43 12.22
C ALA A 147 9.11 7.85 11.29
N ALA A 148 8.70 7.09 10.27
CA ALA A 148 9.60 6.54 9.26
C ALA A 148 10.29 7.64 8.44
N GLU A 149 9.53 8.66 7.98
CA GLU A 149 10.10 9.81 7.26
C GLU A 149 11.02 10.63 8.17
N ALA A 150 10.62 10.92 9.40
CA ALA A 150 11.44 11.64 10.36
C ALA A 150 12.77 10.91 10.61
N HIS A 151 12.74 9.58 10.75
CA HIS A 151 13.94 8.77 10.86
C HIS A 151 14.82 8.88 9.61
N ARG A 152 14.23 8.69 8.42
CA ARG A 152 14.93 8.79 7.13
C ARG A 152 15.66 10.13 6.99
N HIS A 153 14.98 11.24 7.31
CA HIS A 153 15.57 12.57 7.32
C HIS A 153 16.70 12.70 8.35
N ALA A 154 16.50 12.18 9.57
CA ALA A 154 17.50 12.25 10.63
C ALA A 154 18.79 11.49 10.30
N VAL A 155 18.69 10.35 9.59
CA VAL A 155 19.86 9.58 9.13
C VAL A 155 20.40 10.04 7.77
N GLY A 156 19.80 11.07 7.16
CA GLY A 156 20.25 11.64 5.89
C GLY A 156 20.07 10.71 4.68
N LEU A 157 19.13 9.76 4.75
CA LEU A 157 18.86 8.84 3.64
C LEU A 157 18.03 9.55 2.55
N PRO A 158 18.56 9.70 1.32
CA PRO A 158 17.82 10.31 0.23
C PRO A 158 16.69 9.40 -0.26
N LEU A 159 15.64 9.98 -0.85
CA LEU A 159 14.68 9.20 -1.61
C LEU A 159 15.34 8.60 -2.86
N PRO A 160 14.86 7.46 -3.38
CA PRO A 160 15.28 6.96 -4.68
C PRO A 160 15.04 7.99 -5.78
N GLU A 161 15.91 8.05 -6.79
CA GLU A 161 15.80 9.01 -7.91
C GLU A 161 14.47 8.90 -8.68
N THR A 162 13.81 7.75 -8.59
CA THR A 162 12.51 7.45 -9.21
C THR A 162 11.32 7.99 -8.42
N GLN A 163 11.53 8.60 -7.24
CA GLN A 163 10.44 8.99 -6.35
C GLN A 163 10.57 10.44 -5.84
N SER A 164 9.43 11.09 -5.65
CA SER A 164 9.32 12.44 -5.06
C SER A 164 8.70 12.40 -3.66
N ASP A 165 8.95 13.44 -2.85
CA ASP A 165 8.32 13.59 -1.53
C ASP A 165 6.79 13.61 -1.62
N GLU A 166 6.24 14.28 -2.65
CA GLU A 166 4.80 14.33 -2.93
C GLU A 166 4.21 12.93 -3.17
N TYR A 167 4.92 12.11 -3.94
CA TYR A 167 4.52 10.74 -4.21
C TYR A 167 4.53 9.89 -2.94
N THR A 168 5.59 9.99 -2.14
CA THR A 168 5.72 9.24 -0.87
C THR A 168 4.59 9.60 0.09
N HIS A 169 4.31 10.90 0.24
CA HIS A 169 3.20 11.37 1.06
C HIS A 169 1.85 10.87 0.54
N ALA A 170 1.62 10.95 -0.77
CA ALA A 170 0.39 10.44 -1.38
C ALA A 170 0.22 8.92 -1.15
N ALA A 171 1.29 8.13 -1.29
CA ALA A 171 1.27 6.69 -1.03
C ALA A 171 0.97 6.38 0.45
N GLN A 172 1.57 7.11 1.39
CA GLN A 172 1.29 7.00 2.83
C GLN A 172 -0.16 7.34 3.16
N GLN A 173 -0.70 8.40 2.57
CA GLN A 173 -2.11 8.77 2.71
C GLN A 173 -3.03 7.67 2.14
N ARG A 174 -2.73 7.14 0.95
CA ARG A 174 -3.49 6.03 0.34
C ARG A 174 -3.50 4.79 1.23
N LEU A 175 -2.38 4.46 1.86
CA LEU A 175 -2.30 3.34 2.79
C LEU A 175 -3.22 3.54 4.00
N ALA A 176 -3.27 4.76 4.54
CA ALA A 176 -4.19 5.12 5.62
C ALA A 176 -5.65 5.01 5.18
N GLU A 177 -5.98 5.47 3.98
CA GLU A 177 -7.33 5.39 3.39
C GLU A 177 -7.82 3.94 3.26
N ILE A 178 -6.99 3.03 2.75
CA ILE A 178 -7.34 1.60 2.59
C ILE A 178 -7.53 0.93 3.96
N THR A 179 -6.80 1.38 4.98
CA THR A 179 -6.90 0.85 6.35
C THR A 179 -8.17 1.33 7.09
N CYS A 180 -8.86 2.34 6.55
CA CYS A 180 -10.11 2.85 7.12
C CYS A 180 -11.33 1.93 6.91
N VAL A 181 -11.23 0.96 5.99
CA VAL A 181 -12.35 0.10 5.54
C VAL A 181 -12.55 -1.12 6.43
#